data_AF-A0A9D9FWK3-F1
#
_entry.id   AF-A0A9D9FWK3-F1
#
_cell.length_a   1.000
_cell.length_b   1.000
_cell.length_c   1.000
_cell.angle_alpha   90.00
_cell.angle_beta   90.00
_cell.angle_gamma   90.00
#
_symmetry.space_group_name_H-M   'P 1'
#
loop_
_entity.id
_entity.type
_entity.pdbx_description
1 polymer ?
#
loop_
_entity_poly.entity_id
_entity_poly.type
_entity_poly.pdbx_seq_one_letter_code
_entity_poly.pdbx_strand_id
1 'polypeptide(L)'
;MRNNFKFLLLLSLSFAFITVQGCYDDDDECQPSTWFADADGDGFGDPLVTQSSCSQPANFVANNDDVDDTDASLNPNSVWQGASLTFVKENNEDWTLAENQDRITDNVWITRANNQGIFNIATEMSYASFSSPADTEWAFGTTANIGALNFQNWEDTHDSEPPSTVNANMVLHLITDDIYMDIRFTSWSQGGSGGGFSYVRSTPNQ
;
A
#
# COMPACT_ATOMS: atom_id res chain seq x y z
N MET A 1 60.17 35.55 77.02
CA MET A 1 60.15 36.73 76.12
C MET A 1 61.39 36.68 75.23
N ARG A 2 61.23 36.29 73.96
CA ARG A 2 62.22 36.56 72.90
C ARG A 2 61.62 36.17 71.55
N ASN A 3 61.54 37.18 70.67
CA ASN A 3 61.22 37.10 69.25
C ASN A 3 61.96 35.98 68.54
N ASN A 4 61.35 35.42 67.49
CA ASN A 4 62.07 35.07 66.27
C ASN A 4 61.13 35.15 65.06
N PHE A 5 61.38 36.17 64.25
CA PHE A 5 60.94 36.34 62.87
C PHE A 5 61.28 35.08 62.05
N LYS A 6 60.31 34.49 61.35
CA LYS A 6 60.58 33.57 60.25
C LYS A 6 60.00 34.14 58.97
N PHE A 7 60.93 34.59 58.13
CA PHE A 7 60.78 35.05 56.76
C PHE A 7 60.39 33.85 55.88
N LEU A 8 59.19 33.89 55.30
CA LEU A 8 58.68 32.85 54.40
C LEU A 8 59.09 33.21 52.97
N LEU A 9 60.03 32.45 52.38
CA LEU A 9 60.46 32.60 51.00
C LEU A 9 59.44 31.91 50.08
N LEU A 10 58.59 32.67 49.40
CA LEU A 10 57.69 32.17 48.36
C LEU A 10 58.47 31.98 47.06
N LEU A 11 58.76 30.74 46.68
CA LEU A 11 59.20 30.41 45.32
C LEU A 11 57.98 30.42 44.39
N SER A 12 57.91 31.40 43.50
CA SER A 12 56.88 31.48 42.46
C SER A 12 57.09 30.38 41.41
N LEU A 13 56.22 29.38 41.37
CA LEU A 13 56.11 28.46 40.25
C LEU A 13 55.12 29.07 39.25
N SER A 14 55.63 29.72 38.20
CA SER A 14 54.80 30.22 37.10
C SER A 14 54.32 29.03 36.26
N PHE A 15 53.09 28.56 36.53
CA PHE A 15 52.36 27.72 35.58
C PHE A 15 51.95 28.62 34.41
N ALA A 16 52.62 28.45 33.27
CA ALA A 16 52.12 28.99 32.02
C ALA A 16 50.80 28.27 31.70
N PHE A 17 49.68 28.95 31.94
CA PHE A 17 48.39 28.57 31.35
C PHE A 17 48.52 28.80 29.84
N ILE A 18 48.82 27.73 29.11
CA ILE A 18 48.57 27.68 27.67
C ILE A 18 47.05 27.67 27.55
N THR A 19 46.46 28.82 27.27
CA THR A 19 45.12 28.86 26.70
C THR A 19 45.25 28.32 25.29
N VAL A 20 44.87 27.06 25.11
CA VAL A 20 44.52 26.55 23.79
C VAL A 20 43.31 27.35 23.33
N GLN A 21 43.54 28.44 22.60
CA GLN A 21 42.52 29.04 21.75
C GLN A 21 42.40 28.14 20.52
N GLY A 22 41.69 27.02 20.68
CA GLY A 22 41.13 26.27 19.58
C GLY A 22 39.66 26.65 19.51
N CYS A 23 39.31 27.54 18.58
CA CYS A 23 37.92 27.68 18.17
C CYS A 23 37.57 26.41 17.39
N TYR A 24 36.97 25.43 18.06
CA TYR A 24 36.18 24.41 17.37
C TYR A 24 34.75 24.93 17.40
N ASP A 25 34.36 25.67 16.35
CA ASP A 25 32.97 25.63 15.89
C ASP A 25 32.79 24.25 15.25
N ASP A 26 32.62 23.22 16.08
CA ASP A 26 32.10 21.91 15.64
C ASP A 26 30.69 21.71 16.25
N ASP A 27 29.96 22.81 16.45
CA ASP A 27 28.53 22.84 16.80
C ASP A 27 27.65 22.47 15.59
N ASP A 28 28.06 21.47 14.81
CA ASP A 28 27.22 20.88 13.75
C ASP A 28 27.17 19.36 13.95
N GLU A 29 26.80 18.95 15.18
CA GLU A 29 26.46 17.57 15.50
C GLU A 29 25.14 17.23 14.80
N CYS A 30 25.25 16.89 13.52
CA CYS A 30 24.11 16.58 12.68
C CYS A 30 23.39 15.37 13.28
N GLN A 31 22.08 15.52 13.54
CA GLN A 31 21.25 14.45 14.06
C GLN A 31 20.81 13.58 12.87
N PRO A 32 21.37 12.36 12.70
CA PRO A 32 21.10 11.56 11.52
C PRO A 32 19.64 11.08 11.55
N SER A 33 18.98 11.18 10.40
CA SER A 33 17.66 10.60 10.18
C SER A 33 17.78 9.17 9.66
N THR A 34 16.73 8.37 9.84
CA THR A 34 16.60 7.09 9.15
C THR A 34 16.06 7.34 7.76
N TRP A 35 16.71 6.75 6.77
CA TRP A 35 16.32 6.72 5.38
C TRP A 35 16.04 5.28 4.97
N PHE A 36 15.16 5.08 4.01
CA PHE A 36 14.67 3.77 3.53
C PHE A 36 15.02 3.63 2.05
N ALA A 37 15.49 2.46 1.63
CA ALA A 37 15.89 2.25 0.23
C ALA A 37 14.66 2.39 -0.68
N ASP A 38 14.85 2.98 -1.85
CA ASP A 38 13.87 3.13 -2.92
C ASP A 38 14.52 2.51 -4.17
N ALA A 39 14.38 1.19 -4.30
CA ALA A 39 15.17 0.39 -5.24
C ALA A 39 14.56 0.39 -6.65
N ASP A 40 13.25 0.55 -6.77
CA ASP A 40 12.54 0.66 -8.06
C ASP A 40 12.32 2.12 -8.53
N GLY A 41 12.51 3.10 -7.63
CA GLY A 41 12.54 4.53 -7.96
C GLY A 41 11.16 5.19 -8.00
N ASP A 42 10.16 4.63 -7.33
CA ASP A 42 8.81 5.18 -7.29
C ASP A 42 8.58 6.24 -6.19
N GLY A 43 9.58 6.40 -5.31
CA GLY A 43 9.60 7.38 -4.23
C GLY A 43 9.07 6.86 -2.90
N PHE A 44 8.76 5.57 -2.79
CA PHE A 44 8.44 4.88 -1.55
C PHE A 44 9.63 4.07 -1.05
N GLY A 45 9.73 3.91 0.27
CA GLY A 45 10.90 3.32 0.90
C GLY A 45 10.64 1.96 1.55
N ASP A 46 11.54 1.00 1.34
CA ASP A 46 11.51 -0.30 2.00
C ASP A 46 11.77 -0.18 3.52
N PRO A 47 10.79 -0.50 4.39
CA PRO A 47 10.98 -0.51 5.84
C PRO A 47 12.06 -1.48 6.34
N LEU A 48 12.46 -2.47 5.54
CA LEU A 48 13.46 -3.49 5.87
C LEU A 48 14.89 -3.08 5.52
N VAL A 49 15.07 -2.15 4.58
CA VAL A 49 16.40 -1.69 4.14
C VAL A 49 16.58 -0.23 4.53
N THR A 50 17.29 0.00 5.64
CA THR A 50 17.46 1.33 6.22
C THR A 50 18.91 1.80 6.26
N GLN A 51 19.09 3.12 6.20
CA GLN A 51 20.37 3.79 6.39
C GLN A 51 20.22 5.03 7.28
N SER A 52 21.10 5.18 8.26
CA SER A 52 21.16 6.39 9.09
C SER A 52 22.13 7.40 8.48
N SER A 53 21.66 8.62 8.20
CA SER A 53 22.47 9.68 7.57
C SER A 53 21.91 11.07 7.87
N CYS A 54 22.79 12.07 7.89
CA CYS A 54 22.41 13.48 8.10
C CYS A 54 21.78 14.13 6.85
N SER A 55 22.09 13.63 5.67
CA SER A 55 21.48 14.01 4.39
C SER A 55 20.99 12.77 3.65
N GLN A 56 19.98 12.94 2.78
CA GLN A 56 19.41 11.88 1.95
C GLN A 56 20.50 11.14 1.16
N PRO A 57 20.71 9.83 1.41
CA PRO A 57 21.56 9.00 0.56
C PRO A 57 20.95 8.84 -0.84
N ALA A 58 21.77 8.52 -1.84
CA ALA A 58 21.27 8.21 -3.18
C ALA A 58 20.45 6.91 -3.14
N ASN A 59 19.28 6.90 -3.80
CA ASN A 59 18.31 5.80 -3.84
C ASN A 59 17.71 5.46 -2.46
N PHE A 60 17.57 6.46 -1.60
CA PHE A 60 16.84 6.33 -0.35
C PHE A 60 15.86 7.48 -0.18
N VAL A 61 14.71 7.24 0.44
CA VAL A 61 13.66 8.21 0.77
C VAL A 61 13.40 8.26 2.27
N ALA A 62 12.62 9.25 2.71
CA ALA A 62 12.36 9.47 4.14
C ALA A 62 11.14 8.68 4.67
N ASN A 63 10.28 8.19 3.77
CA ASN A 63 9.12 7.37 4.13
C ASN A 63 9.50 5.88 4.11
N ASN A 64 8.67 5.05 4.73
CA ASN A 64 8.88 3.61 4.85
C ASN A 64 7.64 2.84 4.40
N ASP A 65 6.93 3.40 3.42
CA ASP A 65 5.57 3.02 3.10
C ASP A 65 5.49 2.01 1.93
N ASP A 66 6.61 1.58 1.37
CA ASP A 66 6.61 0.70 0.20
C ASP A 66 5.96 -0.67 0.48
N VAL A 67 5.18 -1.15 -0.50
CA VAL A 67 4.52 -2.46 -0.49
C VAL A 67 5.40 -3.53 -1.16
N ASP A 68 6.13 -3.19 -2.22
CA ASP A 68 7.07 -4.07 -2.93
C ASP A 68 8.18 -3.25 -3.62
N ASP A 69 9.32 -3.09 -2.93
CA ASP A 69 10.52 -2.35 -3.38
C ASP A 69 11.21 -2.94 -4.63
N THR A 70 10.58 -3.91 -5.30
CA THR A 70 11.03 -4.45 -6.58
C THR A 70 10.10 -4.11 -7.75
N ASP A 71 8.97 -3.45 -7.50
CA ASP A 71 7.94 -3.12 -8.49
C ASP A 71 7.29 -1.76 -8.22
N ALA A 72 7.73 -0.76 -8.99
CA ALA A 72 7.28 0.64 -8.89
C ALA A 72 5.76 0.85 -9.12
N SER A 73 5.03 -0.16 -9.60
CA SER A 73 3.57 -0.14 -9.72
C SER A 73 2.85 -0.54 -8.42
N LEU A 74 3.55 -1.16 -7.46
CA LEU A 74 2.99 -1.69 -6.23
C LEU A 74 3.41 -0.86 -5.02
N ASN A 75 2.67 0.23 -4.79
CA ASN A 75 2.91 1.15 -3.70
C ASN A 75 1.62 1.55 -2.97
N PRO A 76 1.68 2.35 -1.89
CA PRO A 76 0.50 2.75 -1.14
C PRO A 76 -0.59 3.45 -1.94
N ASN A 77 -0.26 4.05 -3.08
CA ASN A 77 -1.25 4.73 -3.92
C ASN A 77 -2.00 3.75 -4.83
N SER A 78 -1.38 2.63 -5.22
CA SER A 78 -2.01 1.59 -6.03
C SER A 78 -2.75 0.54 -5.20
N VAL A 79 -2.49 0.42 -3.89
CA VAL A 79 -3.19 -0.58 -3.04
C VAL A 79 -4.23 0.08 -2.13
N TRP A 80 -5.50 -0.25 -2.36
CA TRP A 80 -6.63 0.18 -1.52
C TRP A 80 -6.79 -0.71 -0.29
N GLN A 81 -6.49 -0.15 0.88
CA GLN A 81 -6.59 -0.79 2.19
C GLN A 81 -7.54 -0.03 3.16
N GLY A 82 -8.39 0.85 2.63
CA GLY A 82 -9.38 1.59 3.40
C GLY A 82 -10.50 0.72 3.99
N ALA A 83 -11.52 1.37 4.54
CA ALA A 83 -12.64 0.69 5.18
C ALA A 83 -13.35 -0.28 4.23
N SER A 84 -13.84 -1.42 4.74
CA SER A 84 -14.57 -2.36 3.92
C SER A 84 -15.94 -1.81 3.50
N LEU A 85 -16.27 -1.98 2.22
CA LEU A 85 -17.58 -1.70 1.64
C LEU A 85 -18.28 -3.01 1.26
N THR A 86 -19.56 -3.11 1.61
CA THR A 86 -20.42 -4.24 1.20
C THR A 86 -21.28 -3.81 0.03
N PHE A 87 -21.19 -4.54 -1.07
CA PHE A 87 -22.09 -4.40 -2.21
C PHE A 87 -23.05 -5.58 -2.26
N VAL A 88 -24.33 -5.32 -2.51
CA VAL A 88 -25.38 -6.33 -2.65
C VAL A 88 -26.26 -5.98 -3.84
N LYS A 89 -26.45 -6.94 -4.74
CA LYS A 89 -27.50 -6.92 -5.74
C LYS A 89 -28.42 -8.12 -5.51
N GLU A 90 -29.71 -7.86 -5.30
CA GLU A 90 -30.70 -8.91 -5.10
C GLU A 90 -31.10 -9.60 -6.43
N ASN A 91 -31.74 -10.76 -6.29
CA ASN A 91 -32.22 -11.54 -7.42
C ASN A 91 -33.32 -10.80 -8.20
N ASN A 92 -33.21 -10.78 -9.53
CA ASN A 92 -34.13 -10.16 -10.49
C ASN A 92 -34.20 -8.62 -10.43
N GLU A 93 -33.36 -7.97 -9.64
CA GLU A 93 -33.22 -6.52 -9.67
C GLU A 93 -32.69 -6.02 -11.03
N ASP A 94 -33.14 -4.83 -11.43
CA ASP A 94 -32.72 -4.22 -12.70
C ASP A 94 -31.25 -3.78 -12.63
N TRP A 95 -30.38 -4.55 -13.30
CA TRP A 95 -28.93 -4.32 -13.34
C TRP A 95 -28.54 -3.02 -14.07
N THR A 96 -29.46 -2.39 -14.79
CA THR A 96 -29.20 -1.12 -15.49
C THR A 96 -29.32 0.10 -14.56
N LEU A 97 -29.91 -0.08 -13.37
CA LEU A 97 -30.00 0.96 -12.35
C LEU A 97 -28.69 1.07 -11.56
N ALA A 98 -28.29 2.31 -11.24
CA ALA A 98 -27.04 2.62 -10.54
C ALA A 98 -26.89 1.93 -9.18
N GLU A 99 -28.00 1.76 -8.44
CA GLU A 99 -28.04 1.07 -7.15
C GLU A 99 -27.68 -0.42 -7.23
N ASN A 100 -27.79 -1.02 -8.43
CA ASN A 100 -27.47 -2.42 -8.70
C ASN A 100 -26.11 -2.58 -9.41
N GLN A 101 -25.25 -1.57 -9.32
CA GLN A 101 -23.92 -1.52 -9.91
C GLN A 101 -22.93 -1.05 -8.85
N ASP A 102 -21.85 -1.79 -8.62
CA ASP A 102 -20.75 -1.25 -7.82
C ASP A 102 -19.85 -0.42 -8.74
N ARG A 103 -19.93 0.90 -8.62
CA ARG A 103 -19.15 1.85 -9.42
C ARG A 103 -17.84 2.13 -8.71
N ILE A 104 -16.86 1.26 -8.93
CA ILE A 104 -15.60 1.25 -8.19
C ILE A 104 -14.73 2.45 -8.58
N THR A 105 -14.59 2.69 -9.88
CA THR A 105 -13.95 3.87 -10.49
C THR A 105 -14.81 4.37 -11.66
N ASP A 106 -14.35 5.42 -12.35
CA ASP A 106 -15.00 5.86 -13.59
C ASP A 106 -14.91 4.81 -14.71
N ASN A 107 -13.95 3.88 -14.64
CA ASN A 107 -13.70 2.87 -15.66
C ASN A 107 -14.36 1.51 -15.37
N VAL A 108 -14.57 1.16 -14.09
CA VAL A 108 -15.02 -0.19 -13.70
C VAL A 108 -16.28 -0.16 -12.84
N TRP A 109 -17.41 -0.57 -13.43
CA TRP A 109 -18.71 -0.70 -12.77
C TRP A 109 -19.19 -2.16 -12.80
N ILE A 110 -19.13 -2.87 -11.67
CA ILE A 110 -19.44 -4.31 -11.63
C ILE A 110 -20.93 -4.54 -11.42
N THR A 111 -21.53 -5.34 -12.30
CA THR A 111 -22.89 -5.87 -12.14
C THR A 111 -23.03 -7.22 -12.87
N ARG A 112 -24.22 -7.82 -12.83
CA ARG A 112 -24.59 -8.96 -13.69
C ARG A 112 -26.09 -8.97 -13.98
N ALA A 113 -26.45 -9.49 -15.15
CA ALA A 113 -27.84 -9.77 -15.49
C ALA A 113 -28.36 -11.03 -14.78
N ASN A 114 -29.67 -11.30 -14.87
CA ASN A 114 -30.32 -12.36 -14.12
C ASN A 114 -29.75 -13.77 -14.37
N ASN A 115 -29.23 -14.02 -15.58
CA ASN A 115 -28.73 -15.34 -16.03
C ASN A 115 -27.34 -15.26 -16.66
N GLN A 116 -26.49 -14.32 -16.22
CA GLN A 116 -25.15 -14.12 -16.77
C GLN A 116 -24.09 -14.03 -15.65
N GLY A 117 -22.81 -14.14 -16.03
CA GLY A 117 -21.68 -13.80 -15.17
C GLY A 117 -21.57 -12.30 -14.95
N ILE A 118 -20.60 -11.89 -14.14
CA ILE A 118 -20.33 -10.46 -13.89
C ILE A 118 -19.67 -9.79 -15.09
N PHE A 119 -19.98 -8.52 -15.29
CA PHE A 119 -19.39 -7.69 -16.34
C PHE A 119 -19.26 -6.24 -15.87
N ASN A 120 -18.40 -5.50 -16.56
CA ASN A 120 -18.14 -4.09 -16.36
C ASN A 120 -19.12 -3.25 -17.21
N ILE A 121 -20.25 -2.84 -16.63
CA ILE A 121 -21.28 -2.10 -17.36
C ILE A 121 -20.86 -0.68 -17.76
N ALA A 122 -19.73 -0.17 -17.28
CA ALA A 122 -19.20 1.12 -17.73
C ALA A 122 -18.81 1.08 -19.22
N THR A 123 -18.31 -0.08 -19.68
CA THR A 123 -17.78 -0.26 -21.04
C THR A 123 -18.45 -1.41 -21.80
N GLU A 124 -19.11 -2.34 -21.11
CA GLU A 124 -19.75 -3.52 -21.69
C GLU A 124 -21.28 -3.42 -21.62
N MET A 125 -21.97 -3.87 -22.68
CA MET A 125 -23.44 -3.92 -22.70
C MET A 125 -24.01 -5.18 -22.04
N SER A 126 -23.22 -6.24 -21.97
CA SER A 126 -23.59 -7.53 -21.39
C SER A 126 -22.32 -8.37 -21.15
N TYR A 127 -22.48 -9.45 -20.40
CA TYR A 127 -21.44 -10.45 -20.21
C TYR A 127 -20.94 -11.07 -21.53
N ALA A 128 -19.62 -11.21 -21.61
CA ALA A 128 -18.88 -11.94 -22.63
C ALA A 128 -17.88 -12.91 -21.96
N SER A 129 -17.92 -14.18 -22.37
CA SER A 129 -17.04 -15.22 -21.83
C SER A 129 -15.56 -14.89 -22.07
N PHE A 130 -14.72 -15.20 -21.10
CA PHE A 130 -13.27 -14.97 -21.01
C PHE A 130 -12.80 -13.53 -21.25
N SER A 131 -13.72 -12.56 -21.21
CA SER A 131 -13.43 -11.15 -21.49
C SER A 131 -14.10 -10.18 -20.51
N SER A 132 -15.24 -10.57 -19.94
CA SER A 132 -15.87 -9.85 -18.84
C SER A 132 -15.36 -10.31 -17.46
N PRO A 133 -15.28 -9.41 -16.47
CA PRO A 133 -15.43 -7.96 -16.60
C PRO A 133 -14.22 -7.32 -17.32
N ALA A 134 -14.48 -6.45 -18.28
CA ALA A 134 -13.43 -5.71 -18.96
C ALA A 134 -12.71 -4.76 -17.98
N ASP A 135 -11.42 -4.50 -18.25
CA ASP A 135 -10.55 -3.65 -17.42
C ASP A 135 -10.32 -4.19 -16.00
N THR A 136 -10.44 -5.50 -15.83
CA THR A 136 -10.18 -6.18 -14.56
C THR A 136 -9.37 -7.45 -14.74
N GLU A 137 -8.57 -7.77 -13.74
CA GLU A 137 -7.99 -9.09 -13.54
C GLU A 137 -8.03 -9.48 -12.07
N TRP A 138 -7.99 -10.79 -11.82
CA TRP A 138 -8.37 -11.38 -10.54
C TRP A 138 -7.39 -12.47 -10.13
N ALA A 139 -7.12 -12.56 -8.84
CA ALA A 139 -6.33 -13.64 -8.25
C ALA A 139 -6.92 -14.08 -6.91
N PHE A 140 -6.79 -15.37 -6.56
CA PHE A 140 -7.01 -15.81 -5.18
C PHE A 140 -5.81 -15.40 -4.31
N GLY A 141 -6.07 -14.83 -3.13
CA GLY A 141 -5.02 -14.31 -2.27
C GLY A 141 -5.45 -13.05 -1.51
N THR A 142 -4.46 -12.26 -1.09
CA THR A 142 -4.67 -10.97 -0.41
C THR A 142 -3.67 -9.94 -0.91
N THR A 143 -3.97 -8.65 -0.78
CA THR A 143 -3.03 -7.57 -1.14
C THR A 143 -1.73 -7.64 -0.32
N ALA A 144 -1.75 -8.26 0.86
CA ALA A 144 -0.57 -8.50 1.69
C ALA A 144 0.50 -9.41 1.04
N ASN A 145 0.18 -10.12 -0.04
CA ASN A 145 1.12 -10.98 -0.76
C ASN A 145 1.02 -10.81 -2.29
N ILE A 146 0.68 -9.60 -2.73
CA ILE A 146 0.32 -9.25 -4.10
C ILE A 146 1.37 -9.65 -5.15
N GLY A 147 2.67 -9.40 -4.89
CA GLY A 147 3.76 -9.73 -5.81
C GLY A 147 3.93 -11.24 -6.10
N ALA A 148 3.26 -12.11 -5.33
CA ALA A 148 3.26 -13.56 -5.55
C ALA A 148 1.97 -14.07 -6.22
N LEU A 149 0.99 -13.20 -6.50
CA LEU A 149 -0.29 -13.58 -7.06
C LEU A 149 -0.23 -13.73 -8.57
N ASN A 150 -1.00 -14.68 -9.10
CA ASN A 150 -1.16 -14.90 -10.54
C ASN A 150 -2.51 -14.36 -10.97
N PHE A 151 -2.52 -13.14 -11.53
CA PHE A 151 -3.72 -12.50 -12.03
C PHE A 151 -4.16 -13.10 -13.37
N GLN A 152 -5.47 -13.29 -13.51
CA GLN A 152 -6.10 -13.87 -14.69
C GLN A 152 -7.44 -13.16 -14.97
N ASN A 153 -8.05 -13.43 -16.11
CA ASN A 153 -9.44 -13.03 -16.33
C ASN A 153 -10.37 -13.81 -15.38
N TRP A 154 -11.54 -13.23 -15.11
CA TRP A 154 -12.52 -13.73 -14.15
C TRP A 154 -12.84 -15.23 -14.30
N GLU A 155 -13.11 -15.70 -15.52
CA GLU A 155 -13.51 -17.10 -15.73
C GLU A 155 -12.37 -18.09 -15.46
N ASP A 156 -11.14 -17.74 -15.86
CA ASP A 156 -9.97 -18.59 -15.62
C ASP A 156 -9.60 -18.62 -14.13
N THR A 157 -9.74 -17.51 -13.41
CA THR A 157 -9.39 -17.43 -11.97
C THR A 157 -10.10 -18.50 -11.14
N HIS A 158 -11.34 -18.84 -11.50
CA HIS A 158 -12.17 -19.79 -10.75
C HIS A 158 -12.62 -21.00 -11.58
N ASP A 159 -11.91 -21.32 -12.67
CA ASP A 159 -12.20 -22.46 -13.56
C ASP A 159 -13.67 -22.52 -14.04
N SER A 160 -14.26 -21.37 -14.38
CA SER A 160 -15.68 -21.25 -14.76
C SER A 160 -16.70 -21.69 -13.67
N GLU A 161 -16.28 -21.80 -12.41
CA GLU A 161 -17.12 -22.04 -11.22
C GLU A 161 -17.19 -20.81 -10.29
N PRO A 162 -17.94 -19.74 -10.64
CA PRO A 162 -18.06 -18.55 -9.79
C PRO A 162 -18.47 -18.80 -8.33
N PRO A 163 -19.34 -19.78 -8.00
CA PRO A 163 -19.68 -20.09 -6.60
C PRO A 163 -18.47 -20.43 -5.73
N SER A 164 -17.36 -20.91 -6.32
CA SER A 164 -16.13 -21.22 -5.58
C SER A 164 -15.46 -19.97 -4.97
N THR A 165 -15.78 -18.78 -5.48
CA THR A 165 -15.25 -17.50 -4.97
C THR A 165 -15.88 -17.09 -3.63
N VAL A 166 -17.04 -17.67 -3.28
CA VAL A 166 -17.76 -17.31 -2.06
C VAL A 166 -16.94 -17.71 -0.83
N ASN A 167 -16.65 -16.72 0.02
CA ASN A 167 -15.79 -16.80 1.19
C ASN A 167 -14.30 -17.07 0.92
N ALA A 168 -13.86 -17.08 -0.34
CA ALA A 168 -12.45 -17.09 -0.68
C ALA A 168 -11.91 -15.66 -0.72
N ASN A 169 -10.70 -15.45 -0.17
CA ASN A 169 -10.02 -14.17 -0.32
C ASN A 169 -9.52 -14.03 -1.76
N MET A 170 -9.79 -12.89 -2.36
CA MET A 170 -9.36 -12.56 -3.71
C MET A 170 -8.79 -11.13 -3.73
N VAL A 171 -7.97 -10.87 -4.74
CA VAL A 171 -7.55 -9.53 -5.11
C VAL A 171 -8.12 -9.20 -6.48
N LEU A 172 -8.75 -8.04 -6.58
CA LEU A 172 -9.15 -7.40 -7.83
C LEU A 172 -8.11 -6.35 -8.18
N HIS A 173 -7.58 -6.42 -9.40
CA HIS A 173 -6.78 -5.37 -10.02
C HIS A 173 -7.60 -4.67 -11.11
N LEU A 174 -7.72 -3.34 -10.99
CA LEU A 174 -8.29 -2.46 -12.01
C LEU A 174 -7.18 -2.00 -12.94
N ILE A 175 -7.14 -2.52 -14.16
CA ILE A 175 -5.95 -2.46 -15.03
C ILE A 175 -5.62 -1.02 -15.44
N THR A 176 -6.61 -0.25 -15.86
CA THR A 176 -6.38 1.14 -16.32
C THR A 176 -6.06 2.08 -15.17
N ASP A 177 -6.70 1.89 -14.02
CA ASP A 177 -6.50 2.73 -12.84
C ASP A 177 -5.24 2.34 -12.05
N ASP A 178 -4.68 1.15 -12.31
CA ASP A 178 -3.56 0.52 -11.60
C ASP A 178 -3.84 0.42 -10.09
N ILE A 179 -5.01 -0.13 -9.77
CA ILE A 179 -5.52 -0.21 -8.39
C ILE A 179 -5.81 -1.65 -7.99
N TYR A 180 -5.25 -2.06 -6.87
CA TYR A 180 -5.43 -3.36 -6.26
C TYR A 180 -6.26 -3.26 -4.99
N MET A 181 -7.19 -4.19 -4.79
CA MET A 181 -8.00 -4.26 -3.59
C MET A 181 -8.36 -5.68 -3.19
N ASP A 182 -8.43 -5.92 -1.88
CA ASP A 182 -9.01 -7.15 -1.37
C ASP A 182 -10.52 -7.16 -1.64
N ILE A 183 -11.02 -8.29 -2.11
CA ILE A 183 -12.43 -8.55 -2.37
C ILE A 183 -12.78 -9.98 -1.97
N ARG A 184 -13.96 -10.17 -1.39
CA ARG A 184 -14.48 -11.49 -1.02
C ARG A 184 -15.96 -11.57 -1.28
N PHE A 185 -16.35 -12.44 -2.21
CA PHE A 185 -17.75 -12.73 -2.46
C PHE A 185 -18.40 -13.35 -1.22
N THR A 186 -19.55 -12.82 -0.84
CA THR A 186 -20.33 -13.29 0.31
C THR A 186 -21.57 -14.07 -0.12
N SER A 187 -22.02 -13.88 -1.37
CA SER A 187 -23.08 -14.70 -1.95
C SER A 187 -22.98 -14.74 -3.48
N TRP A 188 -23.49 -15.82 -4.06
CA TRP A 188 -23.64 -15.97 -5.50
C TRP A 188 -24.89 -16.80 -5.83
N SER A 189 -25.82 -16.24 -6.59
CA SER A 189 -27.02 -16.95 -7.03
C SER A 189 -26.71 -17.85 -8.22
N GLN A 190 -27.07 -19.12 -8.08
CA GLN A 190 -26.76 -20.22 -9.01
C GLN A 190 -27.94 -20.57 -9.92
N GLY A 191 -27.65 -21.30 -11.01
CA GLY A 191 -28.67 -21.94 -11.85
C GLY A 191 -29.65 -20.98 -12.54
N GLY A 192 -29.24 -19.72 -12.80
CA GLY A 192 -30.13 -18.70 -13.37
C GLY A 192 -31.23 -18.23 -12.42
N SER A 193 -31.01 -18.34 -11.11
CA SER A 193 -32.01 -17.98 -10.09
C SER A 193 -32.11 -16.47 -9.83
N GLY A 194 -31.90 -15.62 -10.85
CA GLY A 194 -32.10 -14.17 -10.75
C GLY A 194 -30.84 -13.32 -10.62
N GLY A 195 -29.65 -13.92 -10.67
CA GLY A 195 -28.40 -13.17 -10.84
C GLY A 195 -27.95 -12.33 -9.64
N GLY A 196 -28.51 -12.57 -8.45
CA GLY A 196 -28.11 -11.88 -7.24
C GLY A 196 -26.71 -12.31 -6.78
N PHE A 197 -25.95 -11.36 -6.24
CA PHE A 197 -24.62 -11.59 -5.70
C PHE A 197 -24.27 -10.49 -4.70
N SER A 198 -23.29 -10.77 -3.85
CA SER A 198 -22.74 -9.78 -2.94
C SER A 198 -21.28 -10.05 -2.66
N TYR A 199 -20.55 -9.00 -2.32
CA TYR A 199 -19.18 -9.10 -1.85
C TYR A 199 -18.87 -7.98 -0.86
N VAL A 200 -17.77 -8.17 -0.15
CA VAL A 200 -17.11 -7.12 0.62
C VAL A 200 -15.77 -6.82 -0.05
N ARG A 201 -15.43 -5.55 -0.21
CA ARG A 201 -14.14 -5.11 -0.76
C ARG A 201 -13.53 -3.96 0.03
N SER A 202 -12.24 -3.76 -0.11
CA SER A 202 -11.54 -2.57 0.40
C SER A 202 -11.90 -1.32 -0.42
N THR A 203 -11.69 -0.15 0.18
CA THR A 203 -11.93 1.17 -0.42
C THR A 203 -10.65 2.01 -0.42
N PRO A 204 -10.59 3.18 -1.08
CA PRO A 204 -9.41 4.03 -1.07
C PRO A 204 -8.90 4.32 0.35
N ASN A 205 -7.58 4.47 0.47
CA ASN A 205 -6.93 4.92 1.69
C ASN A 205 -7.45 6.33 2.05
N GLN A 206 -7.71 6.60 3.35
CA GLN A 206 -8.21 7.91 3.83
C GLN A 206 -7.10 8.90 4.15
#